data_AF-A0A503HK98-F1
#
_entry.id   AF-A0A503HK98-F1
#
_cell.length_a   1.000
_cell.length_b   1.000
_cell.length_c   1.000
_cell.angle_alpha   90.00
_cell.angle_beta   90.00
_cell.angle_gamma   90.00
#
_symmetry.space_group_name_H-M   'P 1'
#
loop_
_entity.id
_entity.type
_entity.pdbx_description
1 polymer ?
#
loop_
_entity_poly.entity_id
_entity_poly.type
_entity_poly.pdbx_seq_one_letter_code
_entity_poly.pdbx_strand_id
1 'polypeptide(L)'
;MTSPHAETLGRARTAAEFAAVIALLDTDLNDAFARKSALAEAEDRAVFGDGDLAAARAALDDCNDAIALLEKTIDAAGKRRAEAVRGEARADIAALGEEIKARAARLGERWRGVHRLVEQLRQELFEADALARGIATANGLFDAAGVSELKVNLTTTRRTAMRGPRAAAPARLSRPALQADRLLLSFLTPGGALDPRPPLGAPVDGVKSKFIPATPSLSERG
;
A
#
# COMPACT_ATOMS: atom_id res chain seq x y z
N MET A 1 3.44 -22.84 48.17
CA MET A 1 4.69 -22.33 47.59
C MET A 1 4.37 -21.43 46.40
N THR A 2 5.08 -20.32 46.21
CA THR A 2 4.94 -19.48 45.00
C THR A 2 5.56 -20.21 43.80
N SER A 3 4.82 -20.30 42.69
CA SER A 3 5.30 -20.93 41.45
C SER A 3 6.63 -20.30 41.00
N PRO A 4 7.62 -21.11 40.56
CA PRO A 4 8.94 -20.62 40.12
C PRO A 4 8.89 -19.62 38.95
N HIS A 5 7.77 -19.55 38.24
CA HIS A 5 7.57 -18.63 37.11
C HIS A 5 6.62 -17.46 37.42
N ALA A 6 6.19 -17.29 38.68
CA ALA A 6 5.26 -16.24 39.07
C ALA A 6 5.80 -14.83 38.81
N GLU A 7 7.11 -14.62 39.00
CA GLU A 7 7.76 -13.34 38.75
C GLU A 7 7.85 -13.01 37.25
N THR A 8 8.26 -13.98 36.43
CA THR A 8 8.31 -13.84 34.97
C THR A 8 6.92 -13.60 34.40
N LEU A 9 5.90 -14.30 34.91
CA LEU A 9 4.50 -14.07 34.55
C LEU A 9 4.02 -12.67 34.95
N GLY A 10 4.45 -12.15 36.10
CA GLY A 10 4.12 -10.80 36.57
C GLY A 10 4.78 -9.69 35.74
N ARG A 11 5.91 -9.98 35.11
CA ARG A 11 6.65 -9.06 34.23
C ARG A 11 6.18 -9.11 32.77
N ALA A 12 5.61 -10.22 32.31
CA ALA A 12 5.13 -10.36 30.93
C ALA A 12 4.08 -9.29 30.58
N ARG A 13 4.24 -8.69 29.39
CA ARG A 13 3.37 -7.65 28.84
C ARG A 13 2.91 -7.98 27.43
N THR A 14 3.68 -8.75 26.67
CA THR A 14 3.35 -9.09 25.27
C THR A 14 2.79 -10.50 25.13
N ALA A 15 2.06 -10.75 24.04
CA ALA A 15 1.52 -12.06 23.71
C ALA A 15 2.60 -13.13 23.58
N ALA A 16 3.78 -12.76 23.08
CA ALA A 16 4.94 -13.64 22.94
C ALA A 16 5.56 -13.98 24.29
N GLU A 17 5.71 -13.00 25.18
CA GLU A 17 6.21 -13.22 26.55
C GLU A 17 5.28 -14.13 27.35
N PHE A 18 3.96 -13.91 27.27
CA PHE A 18 3.00 -14.83 27.90
C PHE A 18 3.06 -16.24 27.30
N ALA A 19 3.27 -16.38 25.98
CA ALA A 19 3.43 -17.69 25.35
C ALA A 19 4.67 -18.44 25.87
N ALA A 20 5.79 -17.73 26.03
CA ALA A 20 7.02 -18.30 26.55
C ALA A 20 6.86 -18.76 28.01
N VAL A 21 6.17 -17.97 28.84
CA VAL A 21 5.90 -18.36 30.23
C VAL A 21 4.94 -19.55 30.32
N ILE A 22 3.90 -19.61 29.47
CA ILE A 22 2.99 -20.76 29.41
C ILE A 22 3.74 -22.04 29.05
N ALA A 23 4.65 -21.99 28.06
CA ALA A 23 5.44 -23.17 27.68
C ALA A 23 6.32 -23.70 28.83
N LEU A 24 6.86 -22.82 29.67
CA LEU A 24 7.59 -23.23 30.88
C LEU A 24 6.66 -23.85 31.93
N LEU A 25 5.49 -23.27 32.15
CA LEU A 25 4.48 -23.82 33.07
C LEU A 25 3.93 -25.19 32.59
N ASP A 26 3.75 -25.38 31.28
CA ASP A 26 3.38 -26.67 30.70
C ASP A 26 4.47 -27.73 30.92
N THR A 27 5.75 -27.33 30.91
CA THR A 27 6.86 -28.21 31.24
C THR A 27 6.81 -28.61 32.72
N ASP A 28 6.65 -27.65 33.63
CA ASP A 28 6.49 -27.89 35.07
C ASP A 28 5.30 -28.82 35.38
N LEU A 29 4.20 -28.65 34.63
CA LEU A 29 2.99 -29.47 34.76
C LEU A 29 3.24 -30.92 34.34
N ASN A 30 3.93 -31.14 33.22
CA ASN A 30 4.32 -32.48 32.78
C ASN A 30 5.25 -33.16 33.80
N ASP A 31 6.21 -32.41 34.36
CA ASP A 31 7.10 -32.91 35.41
C ASP A 31 6.34 -33.23 36.70
N ALA A 32 5.29 -32.46 37.04
CA ALA A 32 4.41 -32.76 38.16
C ALA A 32 3.59 -34.04 37.92
N PHE A 33 3.07 -34.26 36.70
CA PHE A 33 2.39 -35.51 36.35
C PHE A 33 3.32 -36.73 36.44
N ALA A 34 4.57 -36.61 35.97
CA ALA A 34 5.55 -37.68 36.10
C ALA A 34 5.86 -38.01 37.57
N ARG A 35 6.02 -36.98 38.41
CA ARG A 35 6.21 -37.15 39.86
C ARG A 35 5.00 -37.79 40.53
N LYS A 36 3.77 -37.41 40.16
CA LYS A 36 2.54 -38.03 40.67
C LYS A 36 2.49 -39.54 40.38
N SER A 37 2.88 -39.95 39.17
CA SER A 37 2.95 -41.38 38.81
C SER A 37 3.95 -42.13 39.71
N ALA A 38 5.14 -41.57 39.90
CA ALA A 38 6.16 -42.18 40.76
C ALA A 38 5.74 -42.23 42.25
N LEU A 39 5.00 -41.23 42.73
CA LEU A 39 4.45 -41.19 44.08
C LEU A 39 3.32 -42.20 44.27
N ALA A 40 2.47 -42.42 43.27
CA ALA A 40 1.45 -43.46 43.29
C ALA A 40 2.08 -44.87 43.39
N GLU A 41 3.14 -45.14 42.63
CA GLU A 41 3.90 -46.40 42.74
C GLU A 41 4.59 -46.57 44.12
N ALA A 42 4.98 -45.47 44.76
CA ALA A 42 5.54 -45.49 46.12
C ALA A 42 4.44 -45.73 47.17
N GLU A 43 3.25 -45.14 47.00
CA GLU A 43 2.08 -45.42 47.85
C GLU A 43 1.70 -46.91 47.76
N ASP A 44 1.59 -47.46 46.55
CA ASP A 44 1.26 -48.87 46.33
C ASP A 44 2.26 -49.81 47.04
N ARG A 45 3.56 -49.51 46.97
CA ARG A 45 4.59 -50.28 47.70
C ARG A 45 4.47 -50.16 49.22
N ALA A 46 4.17 -48.96 49.72
CA ALA A 46 3.97 -48.72 51.15
C ALA A 46 2.72 -49.46 51.69
N VAL A 47 1.67 -49.64 50.88
CA VAL A 47 0.49 -50.46 51.25
C VAL A 47 0.88 -51.92 51.53
N PHE A 48 1.87 -52.47 50.83
CA PHE A 48 2.36 -53.83 51.03
C PHE A 48 3.42 -53.97 52.14
N GLY A 49 3.69 -52.90 52.90
CA GLY A 49 4.56 -52.92 54.09
C GLY A 49 5.97 -52.40 53.85
N ASP A 50 6.32 -52.01 52.62
CA ASP A 50 7.62 -51.39 52.28
C ASP A 50 7.50 -49.86 52.25
N GLY A 51 7.41 -49.23 53.43
CA GLY A 51 7.51 -47.77 53.58
C GLY A 51 6.49 -47.12 54.51
N ASP A 52 6.47 -45.78 54.51
CA ASP A 52 5.52 -44.95 55.28
C ASP A 52 4.36 -44.52 54.39
N LEU A 53 3.22 -45.21 54.55
CA LEU A 53 2.00 -44.95 53.79
C LEU A 53 1.41 -43.56 54.04
N ALA A 54 1.53 -43.03 55.26
CA ALA A 54 1.00 -41.71 55.60
C ALA A 54 1.82 -40.62 54.89
N ALA A 55 3.14 -40.76 54.86
CA ALA A 55 4.03 -39.86 54.14
C ALA A 55 3.81 -39.92 52.62
N ALA A 56 3.60 -41.11 52.05
CA ALA A 56 3.34 -41.27 50.61
C ALA A 56 2.03 -40.59 50.18
N ARG A 57 0.96 -40.75 50.97
CA ARG A 57 -0.33 -40.07 50.72
C ARG A 57 -0.23 -38.56 50.83
N ALA A 58 0.43 -38.06 51.86
CA ALA A 58 0.64 -36.62 52.02
C ALA A 58 1.42 -36.03 50.83
N ALA A 59 2.46 -36.72 50.35
CA ALA A 59 3.21 -36.28 49.17
C ALA A 59 2.38 -36.31 47.87
N LEU A 60 1.48 -37.29 47.73
CA LEU A 60 0.58 -37.39 46.58
C LEU A 60 -0.47 -36.27 46.59
N ASP A 61 -1.04 -35.94 47.76
CA ASP A 61 -1.96 -34.82 47.95
C ASP A 61 -1.27 -33.48 47.65
N ASP A 62 -0.06 -33.24 48.19
CA ASP A 62 0.75 -32.06 47.88
C ASP A 62 1.04 -31.95 46.37
N CYS A 63 1.30 -33.07 45.70
CA CYS A 63 1.52 -33.10 44.26
C CYS A 63 0.25 -32.79 43.46
N ASN A 64 -0.92 -33.27 43.91
CA ASN A 64 -2.21 -32.95 43.30
C ASN A 64 -2.54 -31.46 43.43
N ASP A 65 -2.28 -30.86 44.60
CA ASP A 65 -2.46 -29.43 44.84
C ASP A 65 -1.53 -28.59 43.94
N ALA A 66 -0.28 -29.05 43.76
CA ALA A 66 0.67 -28.40 42.85
C ALA A 66 0.22 -28.45 41.38
N ILE A 67 -0.32 -29.58 40.92
CA ILE A 67 -0.89 -29.74 39.57
C ILE A 67 -2.07 -28.78 39.38
N ALA A 68 -3.01 -28.77 40.32
CA ALA A 68 -4.19 -27.88 40.25
C ALA A 68 -3.78 -26.39 40.23
N LEU A 69 -2.74 -26.02 40.98
CA LEU A 69 -2.20 -24.65 40.96
C LEU A 69 -1.56 -24.30 39.60
N LEU A 70 -0.80 -25.22 39.00
CA LEU A 70 -0.17 -25.03 37.68
C LEU A 70 -1.22 -24.88 36.58
N GLU A 71 -2.22 -25.77 36.53
CA GLU A 71 -3.33 -25.69 35.56
C GLU A 71 -4.07 -24.35 35.65
N LYS A 72 -4.40 -23.91 36.88
CA LYS A 72 -5.05 -22.62 37.12
C LYS A 72 -4.16 -21.45 36.68
N THR A 73 -2.85 -21.55 36.89
CA THR A 73 -1.90 -20.51 36.50
C THR A 73 -1.75 -20.43 34.98
N ILE A 74 -1.73 -21.57 34.28
CA ILE A 74 -1.71 -21.66 32.81
C ILE A 74 -2.97 -21.05 32.22
N ASP A 75 -4.17 -21.38 32.73
CA ASP A 75 -5.43 -20.79 32.26
C ASP A 75 -5.44 -19.26 32.43
N ALA A 76 -5.03 -18.76 33.60
CA ALA A 76 -4.93 -17.33 33.86
C ALA A 76 -3.92 -16.63 32.93
N ALA A 77 -2.76 -17.25 32.68
CA ALA A 77 -1.76 -16.76 31.74
C ALA A 77 -2.30 -16.76 30.29
N GLY A 78 -3.05 -17.80 29.90
CA GLY A 78 -3.69 -17.91 28.59
C GLY A 78 -4.71 -16.80 28.34
N LYS A 79 -5.52 -16.45 29.35
CA LYS A 79 -6.45 -15.31 29.28
C LYS A 79 -5.73 -13.98 29.07
N ARG A 80 -4.67 -13.72 29.85
CA ARG A 80 -3.84 -12.50 29.71
C ARG A 80 -3.14 -12.43 28.36
N ARG A 81 -2.65 -13.58 27.84
CA ARG A 81 -2.10 -13.68 26.50
C ARG A 81 -3.12 -13.28 25.44
N ALA A 82 -4.34 -13.81 25.52
CA ALA A 82 -5.40 -13.50 24.56
C ALA A 82 -5.76 -12.00 24.58
N GLU A 83 -5.76 -11.38 25.76
CA GLU A 83 -5.94 -9.93 25.90
C GLU A 83 -4.78 -9.14 25.28
N ALA A 84 -3.53 -9.55 25.51
CA ALA A 84 -2.35 -8.95 24.91
C ALA A 84 -2.40 -9.01 23.38
N VAL A 85 -2.75 -10.17 22.80
CA VAL A 85 -2.94 -10.32 21.33
C VAL A 85 -3.97 -9.33 20.79
N ARG A 86 -5.11 -9.18 21.47
CA ARG A 86 -6.15 -8.22 21.05
C ARG A 86 -5.67 -6.78 21.19
N GLY A 87 -4.90 -6.47 22.23
CA GLY A 87 -4.32 -5.14 22.46
C GLY A 87 -3.32 -4.77 21.38
N GLU A 88 -2.40 -5.68 21.07
CA GLU A 88 -1.39 -5.54 20.01
C GLU A 88 -2.04 -5.36 18.65
N ALA A 89 -2.99 -6.23 18.28
CA ALA A 89 -3.72 -6.10 17.01
C ALA A 89 -4.47 -4.75 16.88
N ARG A 90 -5.05 -4.25 17.99
CA ARG A 90 -5.68 -2.92 18.00
C ARG A 90 -4.66 -1.80 17.82
N ALA A 91 -3.48 -1.91 18.42
CA ALA A 91 -2.39 -0.95 18.25
C ALA A 91 -1.89 -0.91 16.79
N ASP A 92 -1.72 -2.07 16.16
CA ASP A 92 -1.33 -2.17 14.75
C ASP A 92 -2.37 -1.54 13.82
N ILE A 93 -3.65 -1.81 14.04
CA ILE A 93 -4.75 -1.20 13.29
C ILE A 93 -4.77 0.31 13.48
N ALA A 94 -4.54 0.80 14.70
CA ALA A 94 -4.47 2.23 14.97
C ALA A 94 -3.30 2.89 14.24
N ALA A 95 -2.13 2.25 14.23
CA ALA A 95 -0.95 2.73 13.49
C ALA A 95 -1.21 2.79 11.98
N LEU A 96 -1.83 1.76 11.41
CA LEU A 96 -2.27 1.77 10.01
C LEU A 96 -3.28 2.89 9.73
N GLY A 97 -4.20 3.14 10.66
CA GLY A 97 -5.16 4.24 10.59
C GLY A 97 -4.47 5.62 10.50
N GLU A 98 -3.49 5.87 11.36
CA GLU A 98 -2.71 7.12 11.33
C GLU A 98 -1.87 7.25 10.05
N GLU A 99 -1.27 6.17 9.56
CA GLU A 99 -0.56 6.17 8.29
C GLU A 99 -1.49 6.53 7.12
N ILE A 100 -2.67 5.93 7.07
CA ILE A 100 -3.67 6.20 6.02
C ILE A 100 -4.15 7.65 6.10
N LYS A 101 -4.38 8.19 7.31
CA LYS A 101 -4.72 9.62 7.49
C LYS A 101 -3.63 10.53 6.95
N ALA A 102 -2.36 10.24 7.25
CA ALA A 102 -1.23 11.02 6.74
C ALA A 102 -1.15 10.95 5.19
N ARG A 103 -1.38 9.77 4.60
CA ARG A 103 -1.46 9.60 3.13
C ARG A 103 -2.63 10.39 2.54
N ALA A 104 -3.79 10.40 3.19
CA ALA A 104 -4.96 11.16 2.76
C ALA A 104 -4.71 12.68 2.81
N ALA A 105 -4.04 13.18 3.85
CA ALA A 105 -3.66 14.58 3.94
C ALA A 105 -2.73 15.00 2.79
N ARG A 106 -1.71 14.18 2.50
CA ARG A 106 -0.81 14.40 1.34
C ARG A 106 -1.55 14.35 0.01
N LEU A 107 -2.52 13.44 -0.14
CA LEU A 107 -3.38 13.41 -1.32
C LEU A 107 -4.18 14.70 -1.48
N GLY A 108 -4.74 15.23 -0.39
CA GLY A 108 -5.44 16.51 -0.37
C GLY A 108 -4.54 17.69 -0.78
N GLU A 109 -3.29 17.72 -0.33
CA GLU A 109 -2.29 18.70 -0.78
C GLU A 109 -2.01 18.60 -2.28
N ARG A 110 -1.88 17.38 -2.80
CA ARG A 110 -1.70 17.16 -4.25
C ARG A 110 -2.91 17.65 -5.04
N TRP A 111 -4.13 17.40 -4.58
CA TRP A 111 -5.34 17.89 -5.24
C TRP A 111 -5.45 19.42 -5.22
N ARG A 112 -5.13 20.07 -4.10
CA ARG A 112 -5.04 21.54 -4.05
C ARG A 112 -4.00 22.08 -5.02
N GLY A 113 -2.86 21.39 -5.13
CA GLY A 113 -1.83 21.71 -6.12
C GLY A 113 -2.34 21.60 -7.56
N VAL A 114 -3.00 20.50 -7.91
CA VAL A 114 -3.62 20.28 -9.24
C VAL A 114 -4.64 21.36 -9.54
N HIS A 115 -5.55 21.66 -8.61
CA HIS A 115 -6.56 22.71 -8.78
C HIS A 115 -5.91 24.06 -9.13
N ARG A 116 -4.89 24.47 -8.35
CA ARG A 116 -4.16 25.73 -8.61
C ARG A 116 -3.51 25.73 -9.99
N LEU A 117 -2.87 24.64 -10.40
CA LEU A 117 -2.22 24.53 -11.70
C LEU A 117 -3.23 24.56 -12.86
N VAL A 118 -4.40 23.94 -12.68
CA VAL A 118 -5.47 23.97 -13.69
C VAL A 118 -6.00 25.39 -13.87
N GLU A 119 -6.29 26.11 -12.79
CA GLU A 119 -6.76 27.50 -12.89
C GLU A 119 -5.69 28.41 -13.51
N GLN A 120 -4.43 28.24 -13.15
CA GLN A 120 -3.33 28.97 -13.78
C GLN A 120 -3.25 28.67 -15.28
N LEU A 121 -3.30 27.40 -15.68
CA LEU A 121 -3.31 27.02 -17.09
C LEU A 121 -4.50 27.63 -17.85
N ARG A 122 -5.70 27.65 -17.24
CA ARG A 122 -6.89 28.26 -17.86
C ARG A 122 -6.68 29.75 -18.13
N GLN A 123 -6.16 30.49 -17.15
CA GLN A 123 -5.91 31.92 -17.30
C GLN A 123 -4.88 32.20 -18.41
N GLU A 124 -3.75 31.50 -18.41
CA GLU A 124 -2.70 31.64 -19.43
C GLU A 124 -3.23 31.33 -20.84
N LEU A 125 -4.09 30.31 -20.97
CA LEU A 125 -4.72 30.00 -22.26
C LEU A 125 -5.69 31.09 -22.72
N PHE A 126 -6.44 31.72 -21.82
CA PHE A 126 -7.33 32.83 -22.17
C PHE A 126 -6.56 34.08 -22.61
N GLU A 127 -5.46 34.41 -21.91
CA GLU A 127 -4.61 35.54 -22.28
C GLU A 127 -3.88 35.27 -23.61
N ALA A 128 -3.37 34.06 -23.81
CA ALA A 128 -2.75 33.67 -25.08
C ALA A 128 -3.74 33.73 -26.26
N ASP A 129 -4.99 33.30 -26.06
CA ASP A 129 -6.05 33.40 -27.08
C ASP A 129 -6.38 34.87 -27.41
N ALA A 130 -6.51 35.72 -26.39
CA ALA A 130 -6.73 37.15 -26.60
C ALA A 130 -5.59 37.81 -27.39
N LEU A 131 -4.34 37.50 -27.06
CA LEU A 131 -3.15 37.96 -27.79
C LEU A 131 -3.13 37.42 -29.22
N ALA A 132 -3.43 36.14 -29.43
CA ALA A 132 -3.45 35.53 -30.74
C ALA A 132 -4.50 36.19 -31.66
N ARG A 133 -5.69 36.51 -31.14
CA ARG A 133 -6.71 37.27 -31.87
C ARG A 133 -6.23 38.68 -32.23
N GLY A 134 -5.63 39.39 -31.29
CA GLY A 134 -5.08 40.73 -31.53
C GLY A 134 -4.03 40.74 -32.65
N ILE A 135 -3.10 39.78 -32.62
CA ILE A 135 -2.09 39.61 -33.68
C ILE A 135 -2.73 39.21 -35.01
N ALA A 136 -3.73 38.34 -35.01
CA ALA A 136 -4.44 37.96 -36.22
C ALA A 136 -5.14 39.16 -36.88
N THR A 137 -5.79 40.01 -36.09
CA THR A 137 -6.37 41.28 -36.57
C THR A 137 -5.30 42.20 -37.17
N ALA A 138 -4.17 42.39 -36.49
CA ALA A 138 -3.06 43.20 -37.00
C ALA A 138 -2.49 42.64 -38.31
N ASN A 139 -2.30 41.32 -38.40
CA ASN A 139 -1.86 40.65 -39.63
C ASN A 139 -2.83 40.91 -40.79
N GLY A 140 -4.14 40.90 -40.54
CA GLY A 140 -5.14 41.24 -41.55
C GLY A 140 -5.06 42.70 -42.03
N LEU A 141 -4.74 43.63 -41.13
CA LEU A 141 -4.48 45.03 -41.51
C LEU A 141 -3.19 45.18 -42.34
N PHE A 142 -2.14 44.43 -42.00
CA PHE A 142 -0.90 44.40 -42.78
C PHE A 142 -1.14 43.83 -44.18
N ASP A 143 -1.96 42.79 -44.31
CA ASP A 143 -2.37 42.25 -45.60
C ASP A 143 -3.12 43.29 -46.44
N ALA A 144 -4.07 44.01 -45.84
CA ALA A 144 -4.83 45.06 -46.52
C ALA A 144 -3.95 46.24 -46.96
N ALA A 145 -2.91 46.56 -46.21
CA ALA A 145 -1.95 47.62 -46.52
C ALA A 145 -0.78 47.16 -47.43
N GLY A 146 -0.70 45.87 -47.78
CA GLY A 146 0.36 45.31 -48.62
C GLY A 146 1.73 45.15 -47.95
N VAL A 147 1.82 45.29 -46.62
CA VAL A 147 3.07 45.25 -45.83
C VAL A 147 3.27 43.88 -45.16
N SER A 148 3.37 42.85 -45.99
CA SER A 148 3.41 41.44 -45.55
C SER A 148 4.62 41.07 -44.68
N GLU A 149 5.70 41.85 -44.74
CA GLU A 149 6.94 41.67 -43.97
C GLU A 149 6.75 41.89 -42.46
N LEU A 150 5.71 42.64 -42.06
CA LEU A 150 5.39 42.89 -40.65
C LEU A 150 4.57 41.75 -40.01
N LYS A 151 4.18 40.74 -40.78
CA LYS A 151 3.31 39.66 -40.30
C LYS A 151 4.01 38.74 -39.32
N VAL A 152 3.31 38.41 -38.25
CA VAL A 152 3.76 37.43 -37.26
C VAL A 152 3.17 36.06 -37.55
N ASN A 153 4.02 35.04 -37.67
CA ASN A 153 3.59 33.66 -37.83
C ASN A 153 3.34 32.99 -36.47
N LEU A 154 2.08 33.06 -36.01
CA LEU A 154 1.63 32.51 -34.72
C LEU A 154 2.00 31.03 -34.53
N THR A 155 1.89 30.21 -35.58
CA THR A 155 2.21 28.78 -35.54
C THR A 155 3.68 28.53 -35.24
N THR A 156 4.56 29.36 -35.82
CA THR A 156 6.02 29.25 -35.60
C THR A 156 6.38 29.70 -34.19
N THR A 157 5.81 30.82 -33.72
CA THR A 157 5.97 31.30 -32.35
C THR A 157 5.58 30.23 -31.33
N ARG A 158 4.40 29.62 -31.47
CA ARG A 158 3.91 28.56 -30.58
C ARG A 158 4.86 27.36 -30.56
N ARG A 159 5.30 26.88 -31.72
CA ARG A 159 6.18 25.71 -31.82
C ARG A 159 7.53 25.94 -31.13
N THR A 160 8.09 27.12 -31.30
CA THR A 160 9.36 27.49 -30.66
C THR A 160 9.19 27.57 -29.14
N ALA A 161 8.10 28.17 -28.66
CA ALA A 161 7.81 28.28 -27.23
C ALA A 161 7.55 26.92 -26.55
N MET A 162 6.89 25.99 -27.26
CA MET A 162 6.56 24.65 -26.73
C MET A 162 7.69 23.62 -26.91
N ARG A 163 8.85 24.03 -27.40
CA ARG A 163 10.02 23.16 -27.55
C ARG A 163 10.71 23.00 -26.20
N GLY A 164 10.83 21.77 -25.71
CA GLY A 164 11.52 21.49 -24.46
C GLY A 164 11.50 20.02 -24.07
N PRO A 165 12.32 19.64 -23.07
CA PRO A 165 12.33 18.28 -22.54
C PRO A 165 10.96 17.94 -21.94
N ARG A 166 10.48 16.73 -22.23
CA ARG A 166 9.21 16.20 -21.73
C ARG A 166 9.46 15.17 -20.64
N ALA A 167 8.65 15.18 -19.60
CA ALA A 167 8.71 14.17 -18.55
C ALA A 167 8.38 12.79 -19.14
N ALA A 168 9.08 11.75 -18.67
CA ALA A 168 8.77 10.38 -19.05
C ALA A 168 7.41 9.95 -18.48
N ALA A 169 6.67 9.15 -19.25
CA ALA A 169 5.38 8.63 -18.81
C ALA A 169 5.56 7.77 -17.54
N PRO A 170 4.74 7.97 -16.49
CA PRO A 170 4.83 7.15 -15.29
C PRO A 170 4.44 5.70 -15.58
N ALA A 171 5.15 4.74 -14.99
CA ALA A 171 4.99 3.32 -15.31
C ALA A 171 3.62 2.72 -14.95
N ARG A 172 2.88 3.31 -13.99
CA ARG A 172 1.60 2.79 -13.50
C ARG A 172 0.63 3.92 -13.17
N LEU A 173 -0.11 4.37 -14.18
CA LEU A 173 -1.23 5.29 -14.01
C LEU A 173 -2.56 4.54 -14.10
N SER A 174 -3.56 5.03 -13.36
CA SER A 174 -4.94 4.58 -13.55
C SER A 174 -5.43 4.98 -14.95
N ARG A 175 -6.44 4.28 -15.49
CA ARG A 175 -7.02 4.60 -16.80
C ARG A 175 -7.47 6.08 -16.90
N PRO A 176 -8.16 6.66 -15.90
CA PRO A 176 -8.52 8.08 -15.94
C PRO A 176 -7.29 9.00 -15.95
N ALA A 177 -6.26 8.69 -15.17
CA ALA A 177 -5.03 9.49 -15.14
C ALA A 177 -4.29 9.46 -16.49
N LEU A 178 -4.27 8.30 -17.18
CA LEU A 178 -3.73 8.19 -18.53
C LEU A 178 -4.51 9.04 -19.55
N GLN A 179 -5.83 9.09 -19.43
CA GLN A 179 -6.66 9.92 -20.32
C GLN A 179 -6.40 11.41 -20.09
N ALA A 180 -6.32 11.84 -18.82
CA ALA A 180 -5.99 13.22 -18.48
C ALA A 180 -4.58 13.60 -18.97
N ASP A 181 -3.59 12.73 -18.79
CA ASP A 181 -2.22 12.92 -19.28
C ASP A 181 -2.18 13.10 -20.81
N ARG A 182 -2.86 12.22 -21.55
CA ARG A 182 -2.99 12.35 -23.02
C ARG A 182 -3.61 13.68 -23.44
N LEU A 183 -4.65 14.13 -22.73
CA LEU A 183 -5.28 15.42 -23.02
C LEU A 183 -4.30 16.57 -22.76
N LEU A 184 -3.58 16.56 -21.63
CA LEU A 184 -2.58 17.58 -21.31
C LEU A 184 -1.44 17.63 -22.34
N LEU A 185 -0.94 16.47 -22.74
CA LEU A 185 0.10 16.36 -23.78
C LEU A 185 -0.39 16.82 -25.16
N SER A 186 -1.70 16.74 -25.43
CA SER A 186 -2.28 17.24 -26.68
C SER A 186 -2.13 18.75 -26.83
N PHE A 187 -2.10 19.52 -25.74
CA PHE A 187 -1.85 20.97 -25.77
C PHE A 187 -0.45 21.30 -26.30
N LEU A 188 0.52 20.40 -26.08
CA LEU A 188 1.93 20.57 -26.44
C LEU A 188 2.29 20.00 -27.83
N THR A 189 1.35 19.33 -28.50
CA THR A 189 1.62 18.58 -29.73
C THR A 189 1.07 19.32 -30.97
N PRO A 190 1.78 19.28 -32.11
CA PRO A 190 1.24 19.71 -33.40
C PRO A 190 -0.01 18.91 -33.78
N GLY A 191 -1.06 19.59 -34.24
CA GLY A 191 -2.37 19.01 -34.55
C GLY A 191 -3.17 18.50 -33.34
N GLY A 192 -2.81 18.93 -32.12
CA GLY A 192 -3.56 18.67 -30.88
C GLY A 192 -4.60 19.76 -30.59
N ALA A 193 -5.13 19.79 -29.36
CA ALA A 193 -6.29 20.63 -29.01
C ALA A 193 -6.14 22.15 -29.29
N LEU A 194 -4.91 22.67 -29.35
CA LEU A 194 -4.61 24.09 -29.64
C LEU A 194 -3.99 24.33 -31.02
N ASP A 195 -3.95 23.31 -31.87
CA ASP A 195 -3.41 23.43 -33.23
C ASP A 195 -4.51 23.05 -34.22
N PRO A 196 -4.95 23.97 -35.09
CA PRO A 196 -6.03 23.70 -36.05
C PRO A 196 -5.62 22.71 -37.15
N ARG A 197 -4.36 22.27 -37.20
CA ARG A 197 -3.90 21.29 -38.18
C ARG A 197 -4.41 19.89 -37.86
N PRO A 198 -4.67 19.05 -38.87
CA PRO A 198 -4.96 17.64 -38.64
C PRO A 198 -3.81 16.97 -37.89
N PRO A 199 -4.08 16.00 -37.00
CA PRO A 199 -3.02 15.22 -36.37
C PRO A 199 -2.17 14.52 -37.43
N LEU A 200 -0.87 14.32 -37.14
CA LEU A 200 0.03 13.59 -38.03
C LEU A 200 -0.54 12.18 -38.32
N GLY A 201 -0.94 11.93 -39.56
CA GLY A 201 -1.58 10.69 -39.99
C GLY A 201 -3.11 10.72 -40.06
N ALA A 202 -3.75 11.87 -39.82
CA ALA A 202 -5.17 12.05 -40.09
C ALA A 202 -5.46 11.80 -41.58
N PRO A 203 -6.56 11.10 -41.92
CA PRO A 203 -7.01 10.99 -43.31
C PRO A 203 -7.16 12.40 -43.88
N VAL A 204 -6.40 12.70 -44.92
CA VAL A 204 -6.60 13.94 -45.67
C VAL A 204 -7.89 13.74 -46.45
N ASP A 205 -8.90 14.58 -46.23
CA ASP A 205 -10.14 14.55 -47.01
C ASP A 205 -9.78 14.62 -48.50
N GLY A 206 -10.01 13.51 -49.20
CA GLY A 206 -9.67 13.35 -50.62
C GLY A 206 -8.70 12.21 -50.95
N VAL A 207 -7.95 11.65 -49.99
CA VAL A 207 -7.06 10.50 -50.24
C VAL A 207 -7.57 9.28 -49.50
N LYS A 208 -8.43 8.48 -50.16
CA LYS A 208 -8.66 7.08 -49.76
C LYS A 208 -7.33 6.35 -49.88
N SER A 209 -6.61 6.16 -48.77
CA SER A 209 -5.40 5.35 -48.78
C SER A 209 -5.80 3.94 -49.24
N LYS A 210 -5.42 3.56 -50.46
CA LYS A 210 -5.49 2.17 -50.90
C LYS A 210 -4.56 1.39 -49.98
N PHE A 211 -5.16 0.68 -49.05
CA PHE A 211 -4.51 -0.44 -48.38
C PHE A 211 -4.02 -1.37 -49.48
N ILE A 212 -2.71 -1.45 -49.71
CA ILE A 212 -2.12 -2.49 -50.54
C ILE A 212 -1.86 -3.66 -49.58
N PRO A 213 -2.63 -4.76 -49.64
CA PRO A 213 -2.28 -5.93 -48.86
C PRO A 213 -0.97 -6.50 -49.43
N ALA A 214 -0.01 -6.76 -48.55
CA ALA A 214 1.20 -7.50 -48.91
C ALA A 214 0.79 -8.85 -49.49
N THR A 215 1.16 -9.10 -50.75
CA THR A 215 1.05 -10.43 -51.36
C THR A 215 1.97 -11.40 -50.61
N PRO A 216 1.49 -12.59 -50.20
CA PRO A 216 2.38 -13.60 -49.65
C PRO A 216 3.30 -14.11 -50.76
N SER A 217 4.60 -14.13 -50.48
CA SER A 217 5.61 -14.67 -51.37
C SER A 217 5.41 -16.17 -51.58
N LEU A 218 5.31 -16.59 -52.84
CA LEU A 218 5.39 -17.99 -53.27
C LEU A 218 6.81 -18.52 -53.02
N SER A 219 7.04 -19.09 -51.85
CA SER A 219 8.21 -19.93 -51.59
C SER A 219 7.95 -20.87 -50.42
N GLU A 220 7.06 -21.84 -50.63
CA GLU A 220 7.02 -23.09 -49.85
C GLU A 220 6.21 -24.13 -50.65
N ARG A 221 6.82 -24.62 -51.72
CA ARG A 221 6.61 -25.98 -52.25
C ARG A 221 7.97 -26.49 -52.71
N GLY A 222 8.51 -27.42 -51.96
CA GLY A 222 9.79 -28.10 -52.16
C GLY A 222 10.08 -28.95 -50.95
#